data_AF-A0A5V7ZFW5-F1
#
_entry.id   AF-A0A5V7ZFW5-F1
#
_cell.length_a   1.000
_cell.length_b   1.000
_cell.length_c   1.000
_cell.angle_alpha   90.00
_cell.angle_beta   90.00
_cell.angle_gamma   90.00
#
_symmetry.space_group_name_H-M   'P 1'
#
loop_
_entity.id
_entity.type
_entity.pdbx_description
1 polymer ?
#
loop_
_entity_poly.entity_id
_entity_poly.type
_entity_poly.pdbx_seq_one_letter_code
_entity_poly.pdbx_strand_id
1 'polypeptide(L)'
;MRLAITLVAAMLVACGQSDKPHKATSAEKKTPTVEELVADPEQLKKLRQQCKTDRPTLGELLCNRVAEATRKRFYGDGKTPYTPPKESPKF
;
A
#
# COMPACT_ATOMS: atom_id res chain seq x y z
N MET A 1 -12.32 -27.71 30.12
CA MET A 1 -12.66 -27.22 28.77
C MET A 1 -13.08 -25.75 28.72
N ARG A 2 -13.87 -25.21 29.66
CA ARG A 2 -14.29 -23.80 29.63
C ARG A 2 -13.13 -22.79 29.69
N LEU A 3 -12.09 -23.03 30.49
CA LEU A 3 -10.90 -22.16 30.55
C LEU A 3 -10.02 -22.20 29.28
N ALA A 4 -9.97 -23.34 28.59
CA ALA A 4 -9.20 -23.45 27.36
C ALA A 4 -9.85 -22.65 26.21
N ILE A 5 -11.19 -22.64 26.16
CA ILE A 5 -11.96 -21.88 25.18
C ILE A 5 -11.79 -20.36 25.40
N THR A 6 -11.74 -19.90 26.66
CA THR A 6 -11.51 -18.47 26.96
C THR A 6 -10.10 -18.00 26.57
N LEU A 7 -9.09 -18.86 26.67
CA LEU A 7 -7.71 -18.51 26.32
C LEU A 7 -7.52 -18.36 24.80
N VAL A 8 -8.20 -19.20 24.01
CA VAL A 8 -8.12 -19.18 22.54
C VAL A 8 -8.85 -17.96 21.94
N ALA A 9 -9.95 -17.52 22.56
CA ALA A 9 -10.70 -16.35 22.09
C ALA A 9 -9.89 -15.04 22.19
N ALA A 10 -9.00 -14.91 23.18
CA ALA A 10 -8.18 -13.71 23.36
C ALA A 10 -7.11 -13.52 22.26
N MET A 11 -6.63 -14.61 21.65
CA MET A 11 -5.61 -14.57 20.60
C MET A 11 -6.17 -14.11 19.25
N LEU A 12 -7.48 -14.25 19.01
CA LEU A 12 -8.12 -13.92 17.73
C LEU A 12 -8.35 -12.41 17.51
N VAL A 13 -8.25 -11.57 18.55
CA VAL A 13 -8.43 -10.12 18.44
C VAL A 13 -7.18 -9.40 17.87
N ALA A 14 -6.07 -10.10 17.67
CA ALA A 14 -4.85 -9.52 17.08
C ALA A 14 -4.84 -9.55 15.53
N CYS A 15 -5.73 -10.31 14.89
CA CYS A 15 -5.89 -10.29 13.43
C CYS A 15 -7.18 -9.52 13.07
N GLY A 16 -7.10 -8.19 13.01
CA GLY A 16 -8.11 -7.41 12.30
C GLY A 16 -8.76 -6.22 13.02
N GLN A 17 -8.00 -5.39 13.72
CA GLN A 17 -8.42 -3.98 13.88
C GLN A 17 -7.82 -3.16 12.74
N SER A 18 -8.42 -3.31 11.55
CA SER A 18 -8.16 -2.45 10.39
C SER A 18 -9.32 -1.50 10.14
N ASP A 19 -9.99 -0.98 11.18
CA ASP A 19 -11.05 0.02 11.02
C ASP A 19 -11.18 0.87 12.29
N LYS A 20 -10.26 1.84 12.42
CA LYS A 20 -10.59 3.11 13.04
C LYS A 20 -10.09 4.18 12.08
N PRO A 21 -10.85 5.25 11.81
CA PRO A 21 -10.31 6.39 11.09
C PRO A 21 -9.18 6.93 11.97
N HIS A 22 -7.95 6.55 11.61
CA HIS A 22 -6.74 6.98 12.29
C HIS A 22 -6.76 8.51 12.19
N LYS A 23 -7.08 9.13 13.32
CA LYS A 23 -6.97 10.55 13.58
C LYS A 23 -5.67 11.02 12.95
N ALA A 24 -5.76 11.72 11.81
CA ALA A 24 -4.63 12.08 10.97
C ALA A 24 -3.52 12.67 11.86
N THR A 25 -2.53 11.84 12.16
CA THR A 25 -1.43 12.26 13.01
C THR A 25 -0.63 13.26 12.18
N SER A 26 0.00 14.25 12.82
CA SER A 26 0.78 15.29 12.12
C SER A 26 1.85 14.73 11.17
N ALA A 27 2.23 13.45 11.31
CA ALA A 27 3.10 12.70 10.41
C ALA A 27 2.44 12.41 9.03
N GLU A 28 1.13 12.20 9.00
CA GLU A 28 0.36 11.99 7.76
C GLU A 28 0.34 13.25 6.89
N LYS A 29 0.33 14.43 7.54
CA LYS A 29 0.36 15.74 6.89
C LYS A 29 1.73 16.09 6.28
N LYS A 30 2.81 15.43 6.72
CA LYS A 30 4.17 15.62 6.17
C LYS A 30 4.55 14.58 5.11
N THR A 31 3.80 13.48 5.02
CA THR A 31 4.12 12.43 4.05
C THR A 31 3.58 12.85 2.68
N PRO A 32 4.41 12.86 1.62
CA PRO A 32 3.95 13.23 0.29
C PRO A 32 2.78 12.35 -0.16
N THR A 33 1.86 12.97 -0.89
CA THR A 33 0.71 12.33 -1.51
C THR A 33 1.14 11.51 -2.73
N VAL A 34 0.24 10.65 -3.21
CA VAL A 34 0.50 9.84 -4.41
C VAL A 34 0.69 10.74 -5.62
N GLU A 35 -0.10 11.80 -5.75
CA GLU A 35 -0.06 12.77 -6.85
C GLU A 35 1.26 13.53 -6.87
N GLU A 36 1.75 13.99 -5.71
CA GLU A 36 3.06 14.65 -5.58
C GLU A 36 4.20 13.71 -5.97
N LEU A 37 4.14 12.45 -5.54
CA LEU A 37 5.13 11.42 -5.89
C LEU A 37 5.07 11.03 -7.37
N VAL A 38 3.91 11.09 -8.00
CA VAL A 38 3.76 10.87 -9.45
C VAL A 38 4.35 12.04 -10.24
N ALA A 39 4.20 13.26 -9.73
CA ALA A 39 4.69 14.48 -10.35
C ALA A 39 6.23 14.61 -10.31
N ASP A 40 6.90 14.04 -9.30
CA ASP A 40 8.37 13.98 -9.22
C ASP A 40 8.92 12.53 -9.36
N PRO A 41 9.24 12.10 -10.60
CA PRO A 41 9.71 10.74 -10.86
C PRO A 41 11.12 10.46 -10.30
N GLU A 42 11.96 11.49 -10.15
CA GLU A 42 13.33 11.31 -9.62
C GLU A 42 13.29 11.07 -8.11
N GLN A 43 12.49 11.86 -7.38
CA GLN A 43 12.22 11.63 -5.96
C GLN A 43 11.58 10.25 -5.75
N LEU A 44 10.59 9.88 -6.56
CA LEU A 44 9.93 8.58 -6.47
C LEU A 44 10.90 7.42 -6.67
N LYS A 45 11.81 7.52 -7.65
CA LYS A 45 12.84 6.51 -7.90
C LYS A 45 13.77 6.34 -6.71
N LYS A 46 14.22 7.44 -6.09
CA LYS A 46 15.08 7.41 -4.90
C LYS A 46 14.36 6.75 -3.72
N LEU A 47 13.15 7.21 -3.41
CA LEU A 47 12.32 6.64 -2.35
C LEU A 47 12.02 5.16 -2.57
N ARG A 48 11.80 4.74 -3.82
CA ARG A 48 11.61 3.32 -4.16
C ARG A 48 12.82 2.46 -3.82
N GLN A 49 14.05 2.98 -3.97
CA GLN A 49 15.24 2.23 -3.54
C GLN A 49 15.33 2.20 -2.02
N GLN A 50 15.13 3.33 -1.35
CA GLN A 50 15.21 3.39 0.12
C GLN A 50 14.12 2.53 0.78
N CYS A 51 12.91 2.46 0.22
CA CYS A 51 11.83 1.60 0.74
C CYS A 51 12.10 0.10 0.59
N LYS A 52 13.08 -0.32 -0.21
CA LYS A 52 13.50 -1.74 -0.26
C LYS A 52 14.45 -2.10 0.87
N THR A 53 15.31 -1.15 1.27
CA THR A 53 16.38 -1.36 2.25
C THR A 53 15.97 -0.95 3.66
N ASP A 54 15.25 0.17 3.78
CA ASP A 54 15.05 0.91 5.02
C ASP A 54 13.57 1.11 5.37
N ARG A 55 12.70 0.18 4.92
CA ARG A 55 11.25 0.23 5.18
C ARG A 55 10.88 0.40 6.66
N PRO A 56 11.53 -0.29 7.62
CA PRO A 56 11.22 -0.11 9.04
C PRO A 56 11.48 1.32 9.54
N THR A 57 12.46 2.01 8.94
CA THR A 57 12.86 3.38 9.31
C THR A 57 12.00 4.43 8.62
N LEU A 58 11.67 4.21 7.34
CA LEU A 58 10.87 5.15 6.54
C LEU A 58 9.37 5.12 6.86
N GLY A 59 8.89 4.00 7.37
CA GLY A 59 7.50 3.80 7.73
C GLY A 59 6.64 3.25 6.59
N GLU A 60 5.68 2.43 7.01
CA GLU A 60 4.80 1.66 6.14
C GLU A 60 3.93 2.56 5.23
N LEU A 61 3.38 3.64 5.79
CA LEU A 61 2.51 4.58 5.10
C LEU A 61 3.22 5.28 3.92
N LEU A 62 4.47 5.73 4.11
CA LEU A 62 5.25 6.33 3.03
C LEU A 62 5.55 5.32 1.93
N CYS A 63 6.05 4.14 2.30
CA CYS A 63 6.44 3.14 1.32
C CYS A 63 5.24 2.53 0.55
N ASN A 64 4.05 2.52 1.16
CA ASN A 64 2.81 2.15 0.46
C ASN A 64 2.41 3.21 -0.58
N ARG A 65 2.49 4.50 -0.25
CA ARG A 65 2.23 5.58 -1.24
C ARG A 65 3.25 5.58 -2.37
N VAL A 66 4.53 5.32 -2.08
CA VAL A 66 5.58 5.14 -3.10
C VAL A 66 5.25 3.97 -4.04
N ALA A 67 4.76 2.85 -3.50
CA ALA A 67 4.34 1.72 -4.31
C ALA A 67 3.13 2.06 -5.20
N GLU A 68 2.14 2.76 -4.64
CA GLU A 68 0.96 3.22 -5.37
C GLU A 68 1.33 4.21 -6.48
N ALA A 69 2.13 5.24 -6.19
CA ALA A 69 2.62 6.19 -7.17
C ALA A 69 3.39 5.51 -8.29
N THR A 70 4.22 4.51 -7.96
CA THR A 70 4.92 3.72 -8.97
C THR A 70 3.95 2.96 -9.88
N ARG A 71 2.91 2.32 -9.31
CA ARG A 71 1.88 1.64 -10.09
C ARG A 71 1.09 2.62 -10.96
N LYS A 72 0.69 3.76 -10.41
CA LYS A 72 -0.08 4.80 -11.11
C LYS A 72 0.66 5.36 -12.32
N ARG A 73 1.98 5.52 -12.25
CA ARG A 73 2.79 5.91 -13.42
C ARG A 73 2.80 4.89 -14.54
N PHE A 74 2.66 3.60 -14.22
CA PHE A 74 2.70 2.52 -15.21
C PHE A 74 1.32 2.16 -15.75
N TYR A 75 0.33 1.98 -14.86
CA TYR A 75 -1.03 1.57 -15.19
C TYR A 75 -1.98 2.76 -15.41
N GLY A 76 -1.51 4.00 -15.25
CA GLY A 76 -2.36 5.18 -15.25
C GLY A 76 -3.30 5.19 -14.05
N ASP A 77 -4.52 5.65 -14.25
CA ASP A 77 -5.56 5.69 -13.22
C ASP A 77 -6.27 4.34 -13.00
N GLY A 78 -5.80 3.26 -13.64
CA GLY A 78 -6.39 1.93 -13.51
C GLY A 78 -7.76 1.79 -14.18
N LYS A 79 -8.21 2.77 -14.96
CA LYS A 79 -9.48 2.72 -15.70
C LYS A 79 -9.33 2.16 -17.11
N THR A 80 -8.16 1.62 -17.46
CA THR A 80 -7.92 0.97 -18.74
C THR A 80 -8.86 -0.22 -18.89
N PRO A 81 -9.81 -0.21 -19.84
CA PRO A 81 -10.73 -1.31 -20.03
C PRO A 81 -9.97 -2.57 -20.41
N TYR A 82 -10.40 -3.72 -19.88
CA TYR A 82 -9.91 -5.01 -20.33
C TYR A 82 -10.41 -5.26 -21.77
N THR A 83 -9.51 -5.29 -22.73
CA THR A 83 -9.80 -5.54 -24.15
C THR A 83 -9.17 -6.86 -24.61
N PRO A 84 -9.76 -8.01 -24.25
CA PRO A 84 -9.27 -9.30 -24.72
C PRO A 84 -9.42 -9.41 -26.24
N PRO A 85 -8.51 -10.11 -26.93
CA PRO A 85 -8.73 -10.52 -28.31
C PRO A 85 -10.01 -11.36 -28.43
N LYS A 86 -10.77 -11.15 -29.50
CA LYS A 86 -11.97 -11.97 -29.79
C LYS A 86 -11.61 -13.41 -30.15
N GLU A 87 -10.45 -13.59 -30.76
CA GLU A 87 -9.94 -14.89 -31.18
C GLU A 87 -8.83 -15.33 -30.24
N SER A 88 -8.75 -16.64 -29.98
CA SER A 88 -7.66 -17.21 -29.19
C SER A 88 -6.32 -17.03 -29.93
N PRO A 89 -5.23 -16.70 -29.22
CA PRO A 89 -3.90 -16.62 -29.83
C PRO A 89 -3.53 -17.98 -30.45
N LYS A 90 -2.97 -17.94 -31.67
CA LYS A 90 -2.35 -19.10 -32.31
C LYS A 90 -0.88 -19.10 -31.87
N PHE A 91 -0.51 -20.02 -30.99
CA PHE A 91 0.87 -20.28 -30.57
C PHE A 91 1.44 -21.47 -31.33
#